data_AF-A0A6G2Q209-F1
#
_entry.id   AF-A0A6G2Q209-F1
#
_cell.length_a   1.000
_cell.length_b   1.000
_cell.length_c   1.000
_cell.angle_alpha   90.00
_cell.angle_beta   90.00
_cell.angle_gamma   90.00
#
_symmetry.space_group_name_H-M   'P 1'
#
loop_
_entity.id
_entity.type
_entity.pdbx_description
1 polymer ?
#
loop_
_entity_poly.entity_id
_entity_poly.type
_entity_poly.pdbx_seq_one_letter_code
_entity_poly.pdbx_strand_id
1 'polypeptide(L)'
;MALTSVELQGMTAAQGSFQTALDETTGSYAQMDGQIEGLRASWSGEAANIYHTAMQDWLTDFDKVNQALRTMLEKLAQNTHIYANTHENTQQQAQQVAQQIGSGSVGLPGFPS
;
A
#
# COMPACT_ATOMS: atom_id res chain seq x y z
N MET A 1 15.49 -12.88 8.98
CA MET A 1 14.37 -13.18 9.91
C MET A 1 13.12 -13.32 9.06
N ALA A 2 12.42 -14.45 9.13
CA ALA A 2 11.16 -14.63 8.40
C ALA A 2 10.09 -13.73 9.04
N LEU A 3 9.39 -12.93 8.23
CA LEU A 3 8.21 -12.23 8.73
C LEU A 3 7.08 -13.22 8.98
N THR A 4 6.41 -13.05 10.12
CA THR A 4 5.38 -13.91 10.69
C THR A 4 4.03 -13.71 9.99
N SER A 5 3.12 -14.67 10.11
CA SER A 5 1.73 -14.55 9.62
C SER A 5 1.02 -13.30 10.16
N VAL A 6 1.39 -12.85 11.36
CA VAL A 6 0.87 -11.63 12.00
C VAL A 6 1.26 -10.36 11.24
N GLU A 7 2.50 -10.29 10.74
CA GLU A 7 2.97 -9.13 9.98
C GLU A 7 2.30 -9.04 8.61
N LEU A 8 2.05 -10.19 7.96
CA LEU A 8 1.30 -10.29 6.71
C LEU A 8 -0.14 -9.80 6.89
N GLN A 9 -0.78 -10.20 8.00
CA GLN A 9 -2.14 -9.76 8.34
C GLN A 9 -2.19 -8.24 8.65
N GLY A 10 -1.16 -7.71 9.31
CA GLY A 10 -1.01 -6.26 9.54
C GLY A 10 -0.86 -5.47 8.24
N MET A 11 -0.09 -5.99 7.26
CA MET A 11 0.04 -5.37 5.94
C MET A 11 -1.28 -5.33 5.17
N THR A 12 -2.06 -6.42 5.19
CA THR A 12 -3.38 -6.46 4.54
C THR A 12 -4.37 -5.49 5.20
N ALA A 13 -4.35 -5.39 6.53
CA ALA A 13 -5.18 -4.42 7.24
C ALA A 13 -4.78 -2.97 6.88
N ALA A 14 -3.49 -2.69 6.84
CA ALA A 14 -2.98 -1.39 6.43
C ALA A 14 -3.39 -1.04 4.99
N GLN A 15 -3.31 -1.99 4.04
CA GLN A 15 -3.78 -1.79 2.66
C GLN A 15 -5.25 -1.35 2.64
N GLY A 16 -6.11 -1.98 3.42
CA GLY A 16 -7.52 -1.58 3.54
C GLY A 16 -7.66 -0.13 4.01
N SER A 17 -6.94 0.26 5.07
CA SER A 17 -6.96 1.64 5.58
C SER A 17 -6.44 2.66 4.56
N PHE A 18 -5.36 2.35 3.84
CA PHE A 18 -4.83 3.22 2.79
C PHE A 18 -5.78 3.35 1.60
N GLN A 19 -6.48 2.27 1.24
CA GLN A 19 -7.48 2.30 0.17
C GLN A 19 -8.65 3.20 0.55
N THR A 20 -9.22 3.03 1.75
CA THR A 20 -10.29 3.91 2.25
C THR A 20 -9.84 5.37 2.28
N ALA A 21 -8.64 5.64 2.80
CA ALA A 21 -8.11 7.01 2.84
C ALA A 21 -7.93 7.60 1.43
N LEU A 22 -7.47 6.81 0.46
CA LEU A 22 -7.34 7.25 -0.93
C LEU A 22 -8.69 7.54 -1.58
N ASP A 23 -9.69 6.71 -1.33
CA ASP A 23 -11.03 6.90 -1.88
C ASP A 23 -11.68 8.18 -1.31
N GLU A 24 -11.57 8.39 0.01
CA GLU A 24 -12.08 9.58 0.71
C GLU A 24 -11.40 10.86 0.23
N THR A 25 -10.07 10.84 0.11
CA THR A 25 -9.30 12.00 -0.36
C THR A 25 -9.56 12.29 -1.83
N THR A 26 -9.62 11.26 -2.69
CA THR A 26 -9.98 11.44 -4.11
C THR A 26 -11.39 12.04 -4.26
N GLY A 27 -12.35 11.57 -3.47
CA GLY A 27 -13.71 12.14 -3.45
C GLY A 27 -13.73 13.59 -2.99
N SER A 28 -13.01 13.89 -1.91
CA SER A 28 -12.90 15.25 -1.35
C SER A 28 -12.24 16.23 -2.33
N TYR A 29 -11.20 15.77 -3.05
CA TYR A 29 -10.55 16.55 -4.12
C TYR A 29 -11.57 16.93 -5.20
N ALA A 30 -12.28 15.95 -5.76
CA ALA A 30 -13.23 16.18 -6.84
C ALA A 30 -14.38 17.11 -6.41
N GLN A 31 -14.84 16.97 -5.16
CA GLN A 31 -15.84 17.86 -4.60
C GLN A 31 -15.35 19.30 -4.51
N MET A 32 -14.14 19.53 -3.99
CA MET A 32 -13.59 20.88 -3.86
C MET A 32 -13.29 21.51 -5.22
N ASP A 33 -12.72 20.76 -6.16
CA ASP A 33 -12.49 21.24 -7.53
C ASP A 33 -13.79 21.75 -8.18
N GLY A 34 -14.87 20.96 -8.08
CA GLY A 34 -16.19 21.37 -8.56
C GLY A 34 -16.75 22.61 -7.86
N GLN A 35 -16.57 22.74 -6.54
CA GLN A 35 -16.98 23.94 -5.79
C GLN A 35 -16.19 25.19 -6.19
N ILE A 36 -14.87 25.05 -6.40
CA ILE A 36 -13.99 26.15 -6.81
C ILE A 36 -14.41 26.67 -8.19
N GLU A 37 -14.67 25.78 -9.15
CA GLU A 37 -15.08 26.18 -10.50
C GLU A 37 -16.47 26.83 -10.50
N GLY A 38 -17.41 26.30 -9.70
CA GLY A 38 -18.73 26.92 -9.54
C GLY A 38 -18.66 28.33 -8.93
N LEU A 39 -17.78 28.52 -7.94
CA LEU A 39 -17.53 29.84 -7.35
C LEU A 39 -16.91 30.79 -8.37
N ARG A 40 -15.95 30.31 -9.17
CA ARG A 40 -15.25 31.09 -10.21
C ARG A 40 -16.19 31.61 -11.28
N ALA A 41 -17.23 30.86 -11.62
CA ALA A 41 -18.22 31.29 -12.60
C ALA A 41 -19.09 32.47 -12.12
N SER A 42 -19.23 32.66 -10.80
CA SER A 42 -20.18 33.63 -10.22
C SER A 42 -19.52 34.76 -9.41
N TRP A 43 -18.27 34.58 -8.97
CA TRP A 43 -17.53 35.56 -8.19
C TRP A 43 -16.31 36.06 -8.96
N SER A 44 -16.23 37.37 -9.15
CA SER A 44 -15.14 38.03 -9.89
C SER A 44 -14.58 39.22 -9.13
N GLY A 45 -13.40 39.67 -9.54
CA GLY A 45 -12.65 40.75 -8.91
C GLY A 45 -11.31 40.28 -8.38
N GLU A 46 -10.51 41.22 -7.86
CA GLU A 46 -9.15 40.95 -7.39
C GLU A 46 -9.10 39.93 -6.25
N ALA A 47 -10.03 40.04 -5.29
CA ALA A 47 -10.16 39.08 -4.19
C ALA A 47 -10.53 37.66 -4.68
N ALA A 48 -11.40 37.55 -5.69
CA ALA A 48 -11.76 36.28 -6.29
C ALA A 48 -10.54 35.63 -6.95
N ASN A 49 -9.74 36.41 -7.70
CA ASN A 49 -8.51 35.91 -8.32
C ASN A 49 -7.52 35.36 -7.29
N ILE A 50 -7.28 36.09 -6.19
CA ILE A 50 -6.40 35.64 -5.10
C ILE A 50 -6.91 34.32 -4.50
N TYR A 51 -8.20 34.23 -4.23
CA TYR A 51 -8.82 33.01 -3.70
C TYR A 51 -8.67 31.84 -4.67
N HIS A 52 -8.94 32.03 -5.97
CA HIS A 52 -8.81 30.97 -6.98
C HIS A 52 -7.38 30.46 -7.11
N THR A 53 -6.39 31.34 -7.10
CA THR A 53 -4.98 30.93 -7.10
C THR A 53 -4.65 30.11 -5.85
N ALA A 54 -5.02 30.59 -4.67
CA ALA A 54 -4.78 29.86 -3.42
C ALA A 54 -5.46 28.48 -3.40
N MET A 55 -6.65 28.37 -3.99
CA MET A 55 -7.38 27.11 -4.10
C MET A 55 -6.78 26.16 -5.13
N GLN A 56 -6.24 26.65 -6.25
CA GLN A 56 -5.48 25.82 -7.20
C GLN A 56 -4.18 25.31 -6.59
N ASP A 57 -3.49 26.13 -5.81
CA ASP A 57 -2.29 25.70 -5.08
C ASP A 57 -2.65 24.63 -4.04
N TRP A 58 -3.75 24.83 -3.31
CA TRP A 58 -4.27 23.83 -2.37
C TRP A 58 -4.62 22.51 -3.06
N LEU A 59 -5.31 22.53 -4.22
CA LEU A 59 -5.60 21.32 -4.99
C LEU A 59 -4.31 20.62 -5.43
N THR A 60 -3.34 21.38 -5.90
CA THR A 60 -2.03 20.84 -6.30
C THR A 60 -1.33 20.14 -5.13
N ASP A 61 -1.37 20.71 -3.94
CA ASP A 61 -0.81 20.10 -2.74
C ASP A 61 -1.62 18.88 -2.29
N PHE A 62 -2.94 18.92 -2.43
CA PHE A 62 -3.80 17.80 -2.08
C PHE A 62 -3.61 16.60 -3.02
N ASP A 63 -3.34 16.84 -4.30
CA ASP A 63 -3.01 15.76 -5.24
C ASP A 63 -1.70 15.05 -4.85
N LYS A 64 -0.71 15.76 -4.27
CA LYS A 64 0.50 15.12 -3.73
C LYS A 64 0.18 14.12 -2.63
N VAL A 65 -0.83 14.39 -1.80
CA VAL A 65 -1.30 13.45 -0.78
C VAL A 65 -1.89 12.21 -1.43
N ASN A 66 -2.75 12.37 -2.45
CA ASN A 66 -3.31 11.26 -3.22
C ASN A 66 -2.20 10.40 -3.85
N GLN A 67 -1.18 11.04 -4.44
CA GLN A 67 -0.03 10.34 -5.02
C GLN A 67 0.77 9.55 -3.97
N ALA A 68 0.98 10.12 -2.79
CA ALA A 68 1.66 9.44 -1.69
C ALA A 68 0.88 8.22 -1.20
N LEU A 69 -0.45 8.33 -1.07
CA LEU A 69 -1.33 7.22 -0.70
C LEU A 69 -1.28 6.09 -1.73
N ARG A 70 -1.36 6.42 -3.03
CA ARG A 70 -1.20 5.46 -4.14
C ARG A 70 0.14 4.74 -4.09
N THR A 71 1.22 5.50 -3.88
CA THR A 71 2.58 4.94 -3.75
C THR A 71 2.68 3.97 -2.58
N MET A 72 2.04 4.28 -1.44
CA MET A 72 2.01 3.38 -0.29
C MET A 72 1.23 2.10 -0.56
N LEU A 73 0.09 2.19 -1.25
CA LEU A 73 -0.68 1.01 -1.67
C LEU A 73 0.13 0.09 -2.59
N GLU A 74 0.82 0.66 -3.59
CA GLU A 74 1.71 -0.11 -4.48
C GLU A 74 2.81 -0.82 -3.71
N LYS A 75 3.50 -0.11 -2.80
CA LYS A 75 4.57 -0.68 -1.98
C LYS A 75 4.07 -1.78 -1.04
N LEU A 76 2.92 -1.58 -0.41
CA LEU A 76 2.30 -2.60 0.43
C LEU A 76 1.93 -3.83 -0.41
N ALA A 77 1.35 -3.66 -1.59
CA ALA A 77 1.00 -4.77 -2.48
C ALA A 77 2.23 -5.57 -2.94
N GLN A 78 3.29 -4.89 -3.36
CA GLN A 78 4.55 -5.52 -3.75
C GLN A 78 5.15 -6.32 -2.60
N ASN A 79 5.23 -5.72 -1.42
CA ASN A 79 5.80 -6.37 -0.24
C ASN A 79 4.96 -7.59 0.18
N THR A 80 3.65 -7.45 0.31
CA THR A 80 2.75 -8.54 0.69
C THR A 80 2.86 -9.73 -0.28
N HIS A 81 2.93 -9.46 -1.59
CA HIS A 81 3.09 -10.51 -2.60
C HIS A 81 4.42 -11.25 -2.48
N ILE A 82 5.53 -10.52 -2.34
CA ILE A 82 6.87 -11.12 -2.15
C ILE A 82 6.89 -12.00 -0.89
N TYR A 83 6.30 -11.53 0.20
CA TYR A 83 6.28 -12.28 1.46
C TYR A 83 5.38 -13.52 1.38
N ALA A 84 4.18 -13.42 0.79
CA ALA A 84 3.30 -14.58 0.62
C ALA A 84 4.01 -15.71 -0.15
N ASN A 85 4.62 -15.38 -1.29
CA ASN A 85 5.34 -16.36 -2.11
C ASN A 85 6.58 -16.92 -1.40
N THR A 86 7.35 -16.08 -0.70
CA THR A 86 8.55 -16.52 0.02
C THR A 86 8.18 -17.41 1.21
N HIS A 87 7.08 -17.09 1.90
CA HIS A 87 6.59 -17.84 3.04
C HIS A 87 6.12 -19.25 2.62
N GLU A 88 5.34 -19.37 1.54
CA GLU A 88 4.94 -20.67 1.00
C GLU A 88 6.15 -21.52 0.60
N ASN A 89 7.08 -20.97 -0.17
CA ASN A 89 8.29 -21.69 -0.59
C ASN A 89 9.13 -22.17 0.60
N THR A 90 9.28 -21.32 1.62
CA THR A 90 10.06 -21.65 2.82
C THR A 90 9.35 -22.72 3.65
N GLN A 91 8.02 -22.64 3.83
CA GLN A 91 7.26 -23.68 4.52
C GLN A 91 7.35 -25.01 3.80
N GLN A 92 7.20 -25.04 2.47
CA GLN A 92 7.30 -26.26 1.68
C GLN A 92 8.70 -26.87 1.79
N GLN A 93 9.76 -26.09 1.68
CA GLN A 93 11.13 -26.58 1.88
C GLN A 93 11.36 -27.07 3.30
N ALA A 94 10.90 -26.34 4.31
CA ALA A 94 11.03 -26.75 5.71
C ALA A 94 10.27 -28.06 5.98
N GLN A 95 9.07 -28.23 5.42
CA GLN A 95 8.31 -29.48 5.50
C GLN A 95 9.01 -30.63 4.79
N GLN A 96 9.58 -30.39 3.60
CA GLN A 96 10.36 -31.40 2.88
C GLN A 96 11.59 -31.83 3.68
N VAL A 97 12.36 -30.88 4.24
CA VAL A 97 13.51 -31.18 5.10
C VAL A 97 13.07 -31.93 6.36
N ALA A 98 11.99 -31.50 7.01
CA ALA A 98 11.45 -32.19 8.18
C ALA A 98 11.00 -33.63 7.87
N GLN A 99 10.38 -33.86 6.71
CA GLN A 99 10.01 -35.20 6.24
C GLN A 99 11.25 -36.06 5.91
N GLN A 100 12.29 -35.48 5.31
CA GLN A 100 13.55 -36.18 5.06
C GLN A 100 14.25 -36.58 6.37
N ILE A 101 14.29 -35.68 7.36
CA ILE A 101 14.85 -35.96 8.68
C ILE A 101 14.01 -37.03 9.39
N GLY A 102 12.67 -36.89 9.40
CA GLY A 102 11.75 -37.82 10.08
C GLY A 102 11.65 -39.20 9.45
N SER A 103 11.96 -39.34 8.16
CA SER A 103 12.04 -40.63 7.46
C SER A 103 13.40 -41.33 7.63
N GLY A 104 14.35 -40.72 8.36
CA GLY A 104 15.69 -41.29 8.57
C GLY A 104 16.56 -41.28 7.30
N SER A 105 16.17 -40.56 6.25
CA SER A 105 16.87 -40.50 4.96
C SER A 105 17.93 -39.40 4.87
N VAL A 106 18.05 -38.55 5.91
CA VAL A 106 19.18 -37.62 6.05
C VAL A 106 20.37 -38.39 6.62
N GLY A 107 21.09 -39.08 5.73
CA GLY A 107 22.49 -39.38 5.98
C GLY A 107 23.23 -38.06 6.12
N LEU A 108 23.86 -37.82 7.27
CA LEU A 108 24.82 -36.73 7.43
C LEU A 108 25.85 -36.85 6.29
N PRO A 109 26.11 -35.78 5.51
CA PRO A 109 27.16 -35.81 4.50
C PRO A 109 28.49 -36.23 5.16
N GLY A 110 28.91 -37.48 4.94
CA GLY A 110 30.15 -38.04 5.51
C GLY A 110 30.00 -39.22 6.49
N PHE A 111 28.80 -39.70 6.82
CA PHE A 111 28.65 -40.91 7.64
C PHE A 111 27.91 -42.03 6.88
N PRO A 112 28.57 -43.15 6.56
CA PRO A 112 27.90 -44.32 5.98
C PRO A 112 27.13 -45.11 7.05
N SER A 113 25.86 -45.34 6.73
CA SER A 113 24.84 -46.29 7.26
C SER A 113 24.74 -46.49 8.78
#